data_AF-A0A7L1SXE9-F1
#
_entry.id   AF-A0A7L1SXE9-F1
#
_cell.length_a   1.000
_cell.length_b   1.000
_cell.length_c   1.000
_cell.angle_alpha   90.00
_cell.angle_beta   90.00
_cell.angle_gamma   90.00
#
_symmetry.space_group_name_H-M   'P 1'
#
loop_
_entity.id
_entity.type
_entity.pdbx_description
1 polymer ?
#
loop_
_entity_poly.entity_id
_entity_poly.type
_entity_poly.pdbx_seq_one_letter_code
_entity_poly.pdbx_strand_id
1 'polypeptide(L)' 'ASSRASITIRDILTASQQQPVPQRGYQCMSCCRVFPTLWSVKTHIQHSSREGYSCKVYYRRLKALWEKEHKEPEAAAP' A
#
# COMPACT_ATOMS: atom_id res chain seq x y z
N ALA A 1 -9.91 20.57 -30.45
CA ALA A 1 -9.16 19.29 -30.48
C ALA A 1 -8.44 19.13 -29.15
N SER A 2 -8.90 18.22 -28.28
CA SER A 2 -8.28 17.98 -26.98
C SER A 2 -7.05 17.11 -27.18
N SER A 3 -5.88 17.73 -27.36
CA SER A 3 -4.60 17.01 -27.34
C SER A 3 -4.43 16.39 -25.96
N ARG A 4 -4.73 15.10 -25.84
CA ARG A 4 -4.52 14.33 -24.62
C ARG A 4 -3.02 14.29 -24.41
N ALA A 5 -2.50 15.13 -23.51
CA ALA A 5 -1.08 15.15 -23.19
C ALA A 5 -0.68 13.73 -22.74
N SER A 6 0.09 13.03 -23.57
CA SER A 6 0.60 11.70 -23.26
C SER A 6 1.77 11.87 -22.30
N ILE A 7 1.64 11.34 -21.10
CA ILE A 7 2.71 11.31 -20.11
C ILE A 7 3.82 10.40 -20.64
N THR A 8 5.03 10.94 -20.81
CA THR A 8 6.20 10.19 -21.29
C THR A 8 7.01 9.65 -20.12
N ILE A 9 7.87 8.66 -20.38
CA ILE A 9 8.83 8.15 -19.38
C ILE A 9 9.72 9.28 -18.84
N ARG A 10 10.04 10.28 -19.68
CA ARG A 10 10.88 11.41 -19.30
C ARG A 10 10.19 12.32 -18.27
N ASP A 11 8.87 12.47 -18.36
CA ASP A 11 8.07 13.22 -17.38
C ASP A 11 8.07 12.50 -16.02
N ILE A 12 7.94 11.17 -16.03
CA ILE A 12 8.00 10.33 -14.82
C ILE A 12 9.36 10.44 -14.14
N LEU A 13 10.45 10.33 -14.91
CA LEU A 13 11.82 10.42 -14.38
C LEU A 13 12.13 11.82 -13.84
N THR A 14 11.68 12.87 -14.52
CA THR A 14 11.83 14.26 -14.05
C THR A 14 11.09 14.46 -12.74
N ALA A 15 9.84 14.01 -12.64
CA ALA A 15 9.07 14.09 -11.41
C ALA A 15 9.73 13.30 -10.27
N SER A 16 10.21 12.08 -10.55
CA SER A 16 10.86 11.23 -9.55
C SER A 16 12.15 11.81 -9.00
N GLN A 17 12.95 12.52 -9.82
CA GLN A 17 14.19 13.14 -9.37
C GLN A 17 13.96 14.37 -8.48
N GLN A 18 12.84 15.05 -8.64
CA GLN A 18 12.46 16.19 -7.79
C GLN A 18 11.87 15.74 -6.44
N GLN A 19 11.61 14.45 -6.25
CA GLN A 19 11.15 13.93 -4.98
C GLN A 19 12.36 13.73 -4.04
N PRO A 20 12.37 14.35 -2.85
CA PRO A 20 13.37 14.02 -1.85
C PRO A 20 13.27 12.53 -1.53
N VAL A 21 14.42 11.86 -1.37
CA VAL A 21 14.52 10.47 -0.91
C VAL A 21 13.54 10.29 0.26
N PRO A 22 12.64 9.28 0.23
CA PRO A 22 11.65 9.11 1.28
C PRO A 22 12.35 9.07 2.63
N GLN A 23 12.20 10.14 3.41
CA GLN A 23 12.78 10.21 4.74
C GLN A 23 12.07 9.17 5.60
N ARG A 24 12.73 8.03 5.82
CA ARG A 24 12.41 6.94 6.78
C ARG A 24 10.98 7.00 7.31
N GLY A 25 10.01 6.62 6.48
CA GLY A 25 8.61 6.57 6.84
C GLY A 25 8.04 5.16 6.76
N TYR A 26 6.79 5.01 7.18
CA TYR A 26 6.04 3.76 7.08
C TYR A 26 5.25 3.74 5.78
N GLN A 27 5.58 2.78 4.90
CA GLN A 27 4.91 2.62 3.61
C GLN A 27 3.67 1.73 3.74
N CYS A 28 2.55 2.21 3.19
CA CYS A 28 1.37 1.37 3.01
C CYS A 28 1.62 0.40 1.85
N MET A 29 1.51 -0.91 2.09
CA MET A 29 1.80 -1.94 1.07
C MET A 29 0.75 -2.03 -0.04
N SER A 30 -0.44 -1.44 0.18
CA SER A 30 -1.52 -1.46 -0.80
C SER A 30 -1.40 -0.33 -1.83
N CYS A 31 -1.06 0.89 -1.39
CA CYS A 31 -1.02 2.08 -2.24
C CYS A 31 0.38 2.69 -2.37
N CYS A 32 1.39 2.07 -1.76
CA CYS A 32 2.78 2.52 -1.72
C CYS A 32 3.01 3.94 -1.18
N ARG A 33 2.00 4.54 -0.54
CA ARG A 33 2.14 5.88 0.07
C ARG A 33 2.94 5.80 1.37
N VAL A 34 3.89 6.70 1.54
CA VAL A 34 4.75 6.80 2.73
C VAL A 34 4.13 7.78 3.72
N PHE A 35 4.11 7.39 4.99
CA PHE A 35 3.60 8.19 6.09
C PHE A 35 4.69 8.40 7.15
N PRO A 36 4.71 9.53 7.85
CA PRO A 36 5.74 9.81 8.85
C PRO A 36 5.61 8.94 10.11
N THR A 37 4.43 8.38 10.40
CA THR A 37 4.16 7.60 11.62
C THR A 37 3.25 6.40 11.37
N LEU A 38 3.37 5.37 12.22
CA LEU A 38 2.48 4.19 12.19
C LEU A 38 1.01 4.56 12.40
N TRP A 39 0.73 5.53 13.27
CA TRP A 39 -0.63 6.00 13.52
C TRP A 39 -1.27 6.54 12.24
N SER A 40 -0.53 7.32 11.45
CA SER A 40 -1.00 7.85 10.18
C SER A 40 -1.32 6.75 9.16
N VAL A 41 -0.50 5.69 9.10
CA VAL A 41 -0.80 4.51 8.27
C VAL A 41 -2.07 3.80 8.75
N LYS A 42 -2.22 3.59 10.05
CA LYS A 42 -3.40 2.93 10.65
C LYS A 42 -4.68 3.70 10.33
N THR A 43 -4.68 5.02 10.55
CA THR A 43 -5.79 5.91 10.22
C THR A 43 -6.09 5.88 8.72
N HIS A 44 -5.06 5.98 7.88
CA HIS A 44 -5.22 5.86 6.43
C HIS A 44 -5.94 4.55 6.03
N ILE A 45 -5.54 3.40 6.58
CA ILE A 45 -6.17 2.11 6.29
C ILE A 45 -7.63 2.11 6.77
N GLN A 46 -7.93 2.61 7.97
CA GLN A 46 -9.27 2.59 8.54
C GLN A 46 -10.28 3.44 7.75
N HIS A 47 -9.82 4.61 7.29
CA HIS A 47 -10.60 5.61 6.54
C HIS A 47 -10.53 5.41 5.03
N SER A 48 -9.67 4.52 4.52
CA SER A 48 -9.68 4.14 3.10
C SER A 48 -10.97 3.36 2.81
N SER A 49 -12.02 4.09 2.44
CA SER A 49 -13.28 3.48 2.06
C SER A 49 -13.91 4.28 0.93
N ARG A 50 -14.08 3.57 -0.19
CA ARG A 50 -15.18 3.66 -1.18
C ARG A 50 -14.85 4.06 -2.62
N GLU A 51 -13.65 3.88 -3.16
CA GLU A 51 -13.49 3.93 -4.63
C GLU A 51 -12.47 2.88 -5.15
N GLY A 52 -12.97 1.77 -5.71
CA GLY A 52 -12.21 0.81 -6.52
C GLY A 52 -11.29 -0.16 -5.77
N TYR A 53 -10.19 0.34 -5.17
CA TYR A 53 -9.16 -0.46 -4.48
C TYR A 53 -8.79 0.21 -3.14
N SER A 54 -9.36 -0.29 -2.04
CA SER A 54 -9.13 0.27 -0.71
C SER A 54 -8.03 -0.49 0.03
N CYS A 55 -7.11 0.27 0.63
CA CYS A 55 -6.10 -0.27 1.55
C CYS A 55 -6.75 -1.13 2.65
N LYS A 56 -7.92 -0.74 3.14
CA LYS A 56 -8.72 -1.49 4.11
C LYS A 56 -9.00 -2.93 3.68
N VAL A 57 -9.41 -3.16 2.43
CA VAL A 57 -9.73 -4.50 1.92
C VAL A 57 -8.46 -5.33 1.78
N TYR A 58 -7.38 -4.73 1.27
CA TYR A 58 -6.07 -5.39 1.18
C TYR A 58 -5.61 -5.88 2.56
N TYR A 59 -5.58 -5.01 3.57
CA TYR A 59 -5.13 -5.36 4.92
C TYR A 59 -6.06 -6.36 5.62
N ARG A 60 -7.37 -6.37 5.32
CA ARG A 60 -8.28 -7.41 5.79
C ARG A 60 -7.95 -8.79 5.20
N ARG A 61 -7.69 -8.87 3.90
CA ARG A 61 -7.29 -10.14 3.25
C ARG A 61 -5.95 -10.62 3.78
N LEU A 62 -4.98 -9.73 3.92
CA LEU A 62 -3.66 -10.06 4.47
C LEU A 62 -3.76 -10.63 5.88
N LYS A 63 -4.57 -10.01 6.75
CA LYS A 63 -4.84 -10.52 8.10
C LYS A 63 -5.44 -11.92 8.08
N ALA A 64 -6.41 -12.17 7.21
CA ALA A 64 -7.03 -13.49 7.07
C ALA A 64 -6.06 -14.56 6.53
N LEU A 65 -5.07 -14.19 5.71
CA LEU A 65 -4.02 -15.10 5.28
C LEU A 65 -3.11 -15.47 6.44
N TRP A 66 -2.64 -14.48 7.21
CA TRP A 66 -1.81 -14.74 8.39
C TRP A 66 -2.53 -15.59 9.43
N GLU A 67 -3.82 -15.36 9.69
CA GLU A 67 -4.59 -16.19 10.63
C GLU A 67 -4.72 -17.65 10.17
N LYS A 68 -4.66 -17.93 8.87
CA LYS A 68 -4.67 -19.30 8.33
C LYS A 68 -3.32 -19.97 8.46
N GLU A 69 -2.23 -19.26 8.15
CA GLU A 69 -0.86 -19.77 8.29
C GLU A 69 -0.52 -20.10 9.75
N HIS A 70 -1.04 -19.32 10.70
CA HIS A 70 -0.82 -19.55 12.14
C HIS A 70 -1.73 -20.63 12.77
N LYS A 71 -2.66 -21.22 12.00
CA LYS A 71 -3.51 -22.34 12.44
C LYS A 71 -2.95 -23.72 12.05
N GLU A 72 -1.85 -23.76 11.30
CA GLU A 72 -1.13 -25.00 10.98
C GLU A 72 0.16 -25.06 11.81
N PRO A 73 0.04 -25.40 13.10
CA PRO A 73 0.78 -26.56 13.56
C PRO A 73 -0.14 -27.52 14.32
N GLU A 74 0.18 -28.80 14.27
CA GLU A 74 -0.46 -29.89 15.05
C GLU A 74 -1.60 -30.66 14.35
N ALA A 75 -1.29 -31.21 13.17
CA ALA A 75 -1.94 -32.44 12.70
C ALA A 75 -0.91 -33.37 12.02
N ALA A 76 0.23 -33.60 12.67
CA ALA A 76 1.16 -34.66 12.31
C ALA A 76 2.08 -35.00 13.49
N ALA A 77 1.58 -35.79 14.43
CA ALA A 77 2.43 -36.65 15.24
C ALA A 77 1.69 -37.98 15.46
N PRO A 78 2.25 -39.12 15.01
CA PRO A 78 1.71 -40.47 15.25
C PRO A 78 1.90 -40.95 16.69
#